data_AF-A0A438VE31-F1
#
_entry.id   AF-A0A438VE31-F1
#
_cell.length_a   1.000
_cell.length_b   1.000
_cell.length_c   1.000
_cell.angle_alpha   90.00
_cell.angle_beta   90.00
_cell.angle_gamma   90.00
#
_symmetry.space_group_name_H-M   'P 1'
#
loop_
_entity.id
_entity.type
_entity.pdbx_description
1 polymer ?
#
loop_
_entity_poly.entity_id
_entity_poly.type
_entity_poly.pdbx_seq_one_letter_code
_entity_poly.pdbx_strand_id
1 'polypeptide(L)' 'LAIWQTGSGTQTNMNLNEVIANKATEILGGNFREKKLIHPNDDVNMSQSSNDTFPTAMHIVSVLEITCKLLPSLEN' A
#
# COMPACT_ATOMS: atom_id res chain seq x y z
N LEU A 1 0.08 9.31 7.81
CA LEU A 1 0.02 8.33 8.91
C LEU A 1 1.40 8.25 9.55
N ALA A 2 1.47 8.00 10.85
CA ALA A 2 2.73 7.84 11.58
C ALA A 2 3.01 6.35 11.86
N ILE A 3 4.25 6.04 12.27
CA ILE A 3 4.65 4.68 12.67
C ILE A 3 3.76 4.16 13.80
N TRP A 4 3.40 5.03 14.75
CA TRP A 4 2.57 4.72 15.90
C TRP A 4 1.08 4.64 15.53
N GLN A 5 0.72 3.56 14.84
CA GLN A 5 -0.65 3.21 14.43
C GLN A 5 -1.02 1.82 14.95
N THR A 6 -2.14 1.24 14.49
CA THR A 6 -2.46 -0.18 14.78
C THR A 6 -1.30 -1.10 14.37
N GLY A 7 -0.96 -2.07 15.23
CA GLY A 7 0.19 -2.97 15.02
C GLY A 7 0.08 -3.87 13.78
N SER A 8 -1.13 -4.09 13.28
CA SER A 8 -1.39 -4.81 12.02
C SER A 8 -1.09 -3.98 10.76
N GLY A 9 -0.79 -2.68 10.90
CA GLY A 9 -0.59 -1.78 9.75
C GLY A 9 -1.86 -1.46 8.96
N THR A 10 -3.05 -1.84 9.45
CA THR A 10 -4.33 -1.67 8.73
C THR A 10 -4.60 -0.23 8.28
N GLN A 11 -4.22 0.78 9.07
CA GLN A 11 -4.39 2.18 8.67
C GLN A 11 -3.55 2.53 7.43
N THR A 12 -2.30 2.07 7.37
CA THR A 12 -1.44 2.29 6.19
C THR A 12 -1.90 1.46 4.99
N ASN A 13 -2.39 0.23 5.21
CA ASN A 13 -3.01 -0.57 4.16
C ASN A 13 -4.20 0.16 3.53
N MET A 14 -5.13 0.65 4.37
CA MET A 14 -6.30 1.41 3.91
C MET A 14 -5.93 2.73 3.26
N ASN A 15 -4.88 3.41 3.74
CA ASN A 15 -4.40 4.63 3.10
C ASN A 15 -4.03 4.40 1.64
N LEU A 16 -3.24 3.35 1.38
CA LEU A 16 -2.85 3.00 0.02
C LEU A 16 -4.07 2.60 -0.82
N ASN A 17 -4.94 1.76 -0.26
CA ASN A 17 -6.17 1.32 -0.94
C ASN A 17 -7.06 2.50 -1.34
N GLU A 18 -7.25 3.47 -0.45
CA GLU A 18 -8.04 4.67 -0.73
C GLU A 18 -7.38 5.58 -1.77
N VAL A 19 -6.07 5.79 -1.71
CA VAL A 19 -5.35 6.59 -2.71
C VAL A 19 -5.43 5.95 -4.08
N ILE A 20 -5.23 4.63 -4.18
CA ILE A 20 -5.33 3.87 -5.44
C ILE A 20 -6.77 3.94 -5.97
N ALA A 21 -7.77 3.67 -5.14
CA ALA A 21 -9.19 3.71 -5.54
C ALA A 21 -9.61 5.11 -6.03
N ASN A 22 -9.18 6.17 -5.34
CA ASN A 22 -9.44 7.54 -5.74
C ASN A 22 -8.76 7.84 -7.09
N LYS A 23 -7.49 7.47 -7.24
CA LYS A 23 -6.74 7.74 -8.48
C LYS A 23 -7.30 6.97 -9.67
N ALA A 24 -7.66 5.71 -9.47
CA ALA A 24 -8.31 4.89 -10.49
C ALA A 24 -9.66 5.48 -10.90
N THR A 25 -10.45 5.98 -9.93
CA THR A 25 -11.71 6.69 -10.22
C THR A 25 -11.50 7.93 -11.09
N GLU A 26 -10.49 8.75 -10.79
CA GLU A 26 -10.13 9.91 -11.64
C GLU A 26 -9.74 9.50 -13.06
N ILE A 27 -8.92 8.45 -13.21
CA ILE A 27 -8.47 7.93 -14.51
C ILE A 27 -9.67 7.45 -15.35
N LEU A 28 -10.71 6.90 -14.72
CA LEU A 28 -11.96 6.50 -15.36
C LEU A 28 -12.90 7.68 -15.67
N GLY A 29 -12.47 8.93 -15.42
CA GLY A 29 -13.24 10.14 -15.66
C GLY A 29 -14.28 10.45 -14.59
N GLY A 30 -14.25 9.75 -13.45
CA GLY A 30 -15.14 10.00 -12.31
C GLY A 30 -14.57 11.01 -11.31
N ASN A 31 -15.46 11.66 -10.55
CA ASN A 31 -15.07 12.46 -9.39
C ASN A 31 -15.13 11.62 -8.11
N PHE A 32 -13.97 11.19 -7.60
CA PHE A 32 -13.88 10.34 -6.40
C PHE A 32 -14.42 11.01 -5.12
N ARG A 33 -14.59 12.34 -5.11
CA ARG A 33 -15.22 13.08 -4.00
C ARG A 33 -16.75 12.97 -4.02
N GLU A 34 -17.33 12.70 -5.19
CA GLU A 34 -18.78 12.49 -5.35
C GLU A 34 -19.14 11.01 -5.30
N LYS A 35 -18.45 10.19 -6.10
CA LYS A 35 -18.66 8.75 -6.16
C LYS A 35 -17.36 8.06 -6.54
N LYS A 36 -16.93 7.11 -5.70
CA LYS A 36 -15.84 6.21 -6.04
C LYS A 36 -16.35 5.15 -7.01
N LEU A 37 -15.79 5.13 -8.23
CA LEU A 37 -16.08 4.09 -9.22
C LEU A 37 -15.33 2.79 -8.92
N ILE A 38 -14.23 2.89 -8.17
CA ILE A 38 -13.44 1.77 -7.64
C ILE A 38 -13.52 1.83 -6.12
N HIS A 39 -13.92 0.72 -5.48
CA HIS A 39 -14.04 0.60 -4.03
C HIS A 39 -12.71 0.14 -3.40
N PRO A 40 -12.21 0.82 -2.35
CA PRO A 40 -10.90 0.50 -1.78
C PRO A 40 -10.81 -0.91 -1.18
N ASN A 41 -11.90 -1.46 -0.64
CA ASN A 41 -11.87 -2.82 -0.10
C ASN A 41 -12.22 -3.87 -1.16
N ASP A 42 -13.41 -3.74 -1.72
CA ASP A 42 -13.99 -4.73 -2.63
C ASP A 42 -13.19 -4.89 -3.93
N ASP A 43 -12.54 -3.83 -4.43
CA ASP A 43 -11.77 -3.89 -5.67
C ASP A 43 -10.25 -3.88 -5.41
N VAL A 44 -9.74 -2.86 -4.71
CA VAL A 44 -8.28 -2.70 -4.53
C VAL A 44 -7.71 -3.72 -3.56
N ASN A 45 -8.39 -3.96 -2.44
CA ASN A 45 -7.99 -4.92 -1.41
C ASN A 45 -8.68 -6.29 -1.59
N MET A 46 -9.16 -6.61 -2.80
CA MET A 46 -9.84 -7.86 -3.07
C MET A 46 -8.92 -9.05 -2.79
N SER A 47 -9.40 -10.00 -2.00
CA SER A 47 -8.64 -11.20 -1.58
C SER A 47 -7.40 -10.91 -0.73
N GLN A 48 -7.32 -9.73 -0.11
CA GLN A 48 -6.21 -9.32 0.74
C GLN A 48 -6.66 -9.03 2.18
N SER A 49 -5.76 -9.16 3.14
CA SER A 49 -5.90 -8.65 4.50
C SER A 49 -4.76 -7.67 4.81
N SER A 50 -4.93 -6.79 5.79
CA SER A 50 -3.75 -6.08 6.31
C SER A 50 -2.75 -7.05 6.94
N ASN A 51 -3.23 -8.19 7.44
CA ASN A 51 -2.42 -9.13 8.22
C ASN A 51 -1.47 -9.97 7.37
N ASP A 52 -1.72 -10.11 6.07
CA ASP A 52 -0.80 -10.73 5.11
C ASP A 52 -0.13 -9.68 4.21
N THR A 53 -0.85 -8.63 3.81
CA THR A 53 -0.31 -7.58 2.93
C THR A 53 0.77 -6.74 3.59
N PHE A 54 0.57 -6.34 4.85
CA PHE A 54 1.54 -5.47 5.54
C PHE A 54 2.86 -6.20 5.82
N PRO A 55 2.88 -7.44 6.37
CA PRO A 55 4.12 -8.21 6.50
C PRO A 55 4.79 -8.53 5.16
N THR A 56 4.01 -8.78 4.10
CA THR A 56 4.55 -8.98 2.74
C THR A 56 5.31 -7.74 2.27
N ALA A 57 4.72 -6.55 2.43
CA ALA A 57 5.39 -5.29 2.09
C ALA A 57 6.66 -5.07 2.90
N MET A 58 6.65 -5.40 4.21
CA MET A 58 7.85 -5.31 5.05
C MET A 58 9.00 -6.18 4.52
N HIS A 59 8.72 -7.41 4.12
CA HIS A 59 9.73 -8.30 3.54
C HIS A 59 10.25 -7.81 2.19
N ILE A 60 9.36 -7.34 1.30
CA ILE A 60 9.78 -6.77 0.00
C ILE A 60 10.74 -5.60 0.21
N VAL A 61 10.39 -4.64 1.07
CA VAL A 61 11.23 -3.47 1.35
C VAL A 61 12.55 -3.89 2.00
N SER A 62 12.53 -4.84 2.93
CA SER A 62 13.74 -5.34 3.60
C SER A 62 14.73 -5.93 2.58
N VAL A 63 14.24 -6.75 1.65
CA VAL A 63 15.08 -7.33 0.58
C VAL A 63 15.63 -6.23 -0.32
N LEU A 64 14.79 -5.28 -0.78
CA LEU A 64 15.24 -4.19 -1.64
C LEU A 64 16.30 -3.30 -0.97
N GLU A 65 16.11 -2.93 0.29
CA GLU A 65 17.09 -2.12 1.02
C GLU A 65 18.42 -2.87 1.20
N ILE A 66 18.37 -4.17 1.49
CA ILE A 66 19.57 -5.00 1.62
C ILE A 66 20.29 -5.13 0.27
N THR A 67 19.59 -5.53 -0.78
CA THR A 67 20.21 -5.88 -2.06
C THR A 67 20.61 -4.67 -2.89
N CYS A 68 19.83 -3.58 -2.84
CA CYS A 68 20.06 -2.41 -3.67
C CYS A 68 20.85 -1.30 -2.97
N LYS A 69 20.98 -1.33 -1.63
CA LYS A 69 21.73 -0.31 -0.88
C LYS A 69 22.82 -0.90 -0.01
N LEU A 70 22.50 -1.83 0.89
CA LEU A 70 23.47 -2.33 1.86
C LEU A 70 24.61 -3.11 1.19
N LEU A 71 24.30 -4.16 0.44
CA LEU A 71 25.34 -5.00 -0.19
C LEU A 71 26.25 -4.20 -1.13
N PRO A 72 25.75 -3.34 -2.05
CA PRO A 72 26.62 -2.49 -2.84
C PRO A 72 27.51 -1.59 -1.99
N SER A 73 27.05 -1.11 -0.84
CA SER A 73 27.86 -0.23 0.04
C SER A 73 28.98 -0.97 0.77
N LEU A 74 28.92 -2.31 0.85
CA LEU A 74 29.94 -3.14 1.49
C LEU A 74 30.98 -3.67 0.48
N GLU A 75 30.64 -3.72 -0.80
CA GLU A 75 31.50 -4.23 -1.88
C GLU A 75 32.32 -3.13 -2.59
N ASN A 76 32.13 -1.86 -2.21
CA ASN A 76 32.88 -0.71 -2.73
C ASN A 76 34.14 -0.41 -1.90
#